data_AF-A0A536ZHL3-F1
#
_entry.id   AF-A0A536ZHL3-F1
#
_cell.length_a   1.000
_cell.length_b   1.000
_cell.length_c   1.000
_cell.angle_alpha   90.00
_cell.angle_beta   90.00
_cell.angle_gamma   90.00
#
_symmetry.space_group_name_H-M   'P 1'
#
loop_
_entity.id
_entity.type
_entity.pdbx_description
1 polymer ?
#
loop_
_entity_poly.entity_id
_entity_poly.type
_entity_poly.pdbx_seq_one_letter_code
_entity_poly.pdbx_strand_id
1 'polypeptide(L)'
;MRPLTLSQLFTVVSMLAFLGVAGCASAPVGPPVEAPRLAVGDRWQYQITDNLRRGAVSQLDAEVVAVSGGSARVRFGLTDNSGRAEWDDEFDGSGRLRVGSLWREPPRPFNPPAQLLAFPLDDGKTWRQSIDTMRVDTQLKDQILIYGKVDGRKATSVPAGSFDAVYVYRIVQLDDEEFWRTRTTRRDAIWYAPEVKGPVREARAAEYTEKGGGPDMTTISTESTIIELMSFRPGGK
;
A
#
# COMPACT_ATOMS: atom_id res chain seq x y z
N MET A 1 -91.06 -7.45 19.68
CA MET A 1 -90.33 -8.70 19.33
C MET A 1 -88.97 -8.30 18.78
N ARG A 2 -87.87 -8.79 19.37
CA ARG A 2 -86.49 -8.78 18.80
C ARG A 2 -86.42 -9.77 17.61
N PRO A 3 -85.34 -9.86 16.78
CA PRO A 3 -84.14 -9.02 16.56
C PRO A 3 -83.88 -8.79 15.03
N LEU A 4 -82.84 -8.11 14.51
CA LEU A 4 -81.43 -8.52 14.36
C LEU A 4 -80.66 -7.38 13.64
N THR A 5 -79.44 -7.12 14.08
CA THR A 5 -78.42 -6.24 13.46
C THR A 5 -77.60 -7.00 12.41
N LEU A 6 -77.18 -6.35 11.31
CA LEU A 6 -76.02 -6.81 10.52
C LEU A 6 -75.39 -5.68 9.65
N SER A 7 -74.08 -5.47 9.86
CA SER A 7 -73.01 -5.18 8.88
C SER A 7 -73.20 -4.01 7.89
N GLN A 8 -72.53 -2.87 8.06
CA GLN A 8 -71.16 -2.54 7.57
C GLN A 8 -70.88 -2.88 6.10
N LEU A 9 -70.53 -1.85 5.31
CA LEU A 9 -69.26 -1.69 4.56
C LEU A 9 -69.38 -0.58 3.51
N PHE A 10 -68.51 0.43 3.57
CA PHE A 10 -67.79 1.05 2.43
C PHE A 10 -67.12 2.33 2.95
N THR A 11 -65.87 2.22 3.42
CA THR A 11 -64.99 3.39 3.60
C THR A 11 -63.78 3.20 2.73
N VAL A 12 -63.59 4.19 1.87
CA VAL A 12 -62.65 4.27 0.76
C VAL A 12 -61.20 4.38 1.25
N VAL A 13 -60.34 3.67 0.51
CA VAL A 13 -58.89 3.61 0.57
C VAL A 13 -58.27 5.01 0.39
N SER A 14 -57.31 5.37 1.26
CA SER A 14 -56.26 6.33 0.91
C SER A 14 -55.01 6.01 1.73
N MET A 15 -54.11 5.23 1.13
CA MET A 15 -52.81 4.86 1.71
C MET A 15 -51.76 5.74 1.03
N LEU A 16 -51.29 6.77 1.73
CA LEU A 16 -50.16 7.59 1.29
C LEU A 16 -48.87 6.76 1.37
N ALA A 17 -48.26 6.50 0.21
CA ALA A 17 -46.92 5.93 0.11
C ALA A 17 -45.88 7.04 0.33
N PHE A 18 -45.23 7.04 1.50
CA PHE A 18 -43.99 7.77 1.72
C PHE A 18 -42.85 6.99 1.05
N LEU A 19 -42.40 7.43 -0.13
CA LEU A 19 -41.15 6.96 -0.73
C LEU A 19 -39.98 7.47 0.12
N GLY A 20 -39.29 6.53 0.78
CA GLY A 20 -38.05 6.80 1.50
C GLY A 20 -36.93 7.18 0.55
N VAL A 21 -36.39 8.38 0.74
CA VAL A 21 -35.10 8.79 0.16
C VAL A 21 -34.02 8.02 0.91
N ALA A 22 -33.57 6.90 0.34
CA ALA A 22 -32.35 6.24 0.78
C ALA A 22 -31.17 7.14 0.40
N GLY A 23 -30.79 8.05 1.30
CA GLY A 23 -29.54 8.78 1.18
C GLY A 23 -28.39 7.77 1.22
N CYS A 24 -27.57 7.73 0.17
CA CYS A 24 -26.28 7.07 0.23
C CYS A 24 -25.47 7.73 1.35
N ALA A 25 -25.47 7.13 2.54
CA ALA A 25 -24.55 7.50 3.60
C ALA A 25 -23.15 7.12 3.11
N SER A 26 -22.41 8.10 2.60
CA SER A 26 -20.98 7.97 2.40
C SER A 26 -20.37 7.53 3.72
N ALA A 27 -19.59 6.44 3.71
CA ALA A 27 -18.89 5.97 4.90
C ALA A 27 -18.09 7.14 5.51
N PRO A 28 -18.06 7.28 6.84
CA PRO A 28 -17.36 8.38 7.48
C PRO A 28 -15.88 8.37 7.08
N VAL A 29 -15.42 9.51 6.56
CA VAL A 29 -14.02 9.75 6.25
C VAL A 29 -13.29 9.92 7.59
N GLY A 30 -12.29 9.06 7.83
CA GLY A 30 -11.43 9.18 9.02
C GLY A 30 -10.57 10.46 8.98
N PRO A 31 -10.04 10.92 10.12
CA PRO A 31 -9.14 12.07 10.14
C PRO A 31 -7.87 11.79 9.31
N PRO A 32 -7.22 12.85 8.79
CA PRO A 32 -5.89 12.77 8.18
C PRO A 32 -4.90 11.97 9.04
N VAL A 33 -4.16 11.05 8.42
CA VAL A 33 -3.11 10.29 9.11
C VAL A 33 -1.75 10.93 8.85
N GLU A 34 -1.12 11.48 9.88
CA GLU A 34 0.21 12.09 9.80
C GLU A 34 1.33 11.06 9.59
N ALA A 35 2.51 11.56 9.18
CA ALA A 35 3.72 10.73 9.11
C ALA A 35 4.04 10.12 10.49
N PRO A 36 4.45 8.83 10.56
CA PRO A 36 4.72 8.18 11.83
C PRO A 36 5.96 8.78 12.50
N ARG A 37 5.89 8.93 13.82
CA ARG A 37 7.07 9.21 14.64
C ARG A 37 7.76 7.88 14.99
N LEU A 38 8.78 7.55 14.21
CA LEU A 38 9.60 6.37 14.43
C LEU A 38 10.50 6.54 15.66
N ALA A 39 10.64 5.47 16.44
CA ALA A 39 11.48 5.40 17.62
C ALA A 39 12.44 4.22 17.51
N VAL A 40 13.67 4.37 18.00
CA VAL A 40 14.64 3.26 18.06
C VAL A 40 14.02 2.07 18.79
N GLY A 41 14.12 0.89 18.18
CA GLY A 41 13.54 -0.36 18.67
C GLY A 41 12.10 -0.62 18.22
N ASP A 42 11.45 0.30 17.48
CA ASP A 42 10.22 -0.04 16.77
C ASP A 42 10.53 -1.21 15.83
N ARG A 43 9.77 -2.29 15.93
CA ARG A 43 10.04 -3.54 15.21
C ARG A 43 8.76 -4.13 14.63
N TRP A 44 8.83 -4.54 13.37
CA TRP A 44 7.78 -5.24 12.65
C TRP A 44 8.27 -6.61 12.21
N GLN A 45 7.35 -7.56 12.15
CA GLN A 45 7.55 -8.84 11.49
C GLN A 45 6.45 -9.01 10.47
N TYR A 46 6.83 -9.34 9.24
CA TYR A 46 5.92 -9.58 8.13
C TYR A 46 6.11 -10.97 7.57
N GLN A 47 5.00 -11.58 7.16
CA GLN A 47 5.00 -12.74 6.29
C GLN A 47 4.79 -12.28 4.85
N ILE A 48 5.64 -12.74 3.93
CA ILE A 48 5.50 -12.50 2.50
C ILE A 48 5.07 -13.80 1.84
N THR A 49 3.97 -13.78 1.09
CA THR A 49 3.51 -14.89 0.25
C THR A 49 3.70 -14.51 -1.21
N ASP A 50 4.55 -15.25 -1.93
CA ASP A 50 4.84 -15.06 -3.35
C ASP A 50 3.99 -16.00 -4.23
N ASN A 51 2.94 -15.44 -4.83
CA ASN A 51 2.00 -16.17 -5.68
C ASN A 51 2.56 -16.47 -7.07
N LEU A 52 3.62 -15.81 -7.53
CA LEU A 52 4.33 -16.23 -8.75
C LEU A 52 5.11 -17.53 -8.52
N ARG A 53 5.58 -17.75 -7.29
CA ARG A 53 6.33 -18.94 -6.89
C ARG A 53 5.46 -19.94 -6.12
N ARG A 54 4.22 -20.13 -6.57
CA ARG A 54 3.25 -21.10 -6.02
C ARG A 54 2.97 -20.92 -4.51
N GLY A 55 2.97 -19.68 -4.03
CA GLY A 55 2.69 -19.37 -2.63
C GLY A 55 3.89 -19.59 -1.71
N ALA A 56 5.12 -19.50 -2.22
CA ALA A 56 6.32 -19.55 -1.40
C ALA A 56 6.25 -18.48 -0.28
N VAL A 57 6.65 -18.86 0.93
CA VAL A 57 6.55 -18.00 2.10
C VAL A 57 7.94 -17.58 2.57
N SER A 58 8.11 -16.29 2.84
CA SER A 58 9.30 -15.69 3.43
C SER A 58 8.92 -14.84 4.64
N GLN A 59 9.88 -14.58 5.52
CA GLN A 59 9.71 -13.69 6.68
C GLN A 59 10.58 -12.44 6.49
N LEU A 60 10.00 -11.27 6.78
CA LEU A 60 10.70 -9.99 6.75
C LEU A 60 10.62 -9.36 8.15
N ASP A 61 11.75 -9.27 8.82
CA ASP A 61 11.92 -8.45 10.02
C ASP A 61 12.32 -7.03 9.61
N ALA A 62 11.74 -6.01 10.25
CA ALA A 62 12.14 -4.62 10.11
C ALA A 62 12.32 -4.00 11.50
N GLU A 63 13.41 -3.28 11.74
CA GLU A 63 13.71 -2.65 13.04
C GLU A 63 14.30 -1.25 12.86
N VAL A 64 13.78 -0.26 13.58
CA VAL A 64 14.38 1.08 13.64
C VAL A 64 15.64 1.00 14.50
N VAL A 65 16.82 1.06 13.85
CA VAL A 65 18.12 0.93 14.53
C VAL A 65 18.74 2.28 14.90
N ALA A 66 18.31 3.37 14.27
CA ALA A 66 18.77 4.71 14.61
C ALA A 66 17.72 5.77 14.25
N VAL A 67 17.66 6.84 15.05
CA VAL A 67 16.92 8.08 14.74
C VAL A 67 17.86 9.25 15.02
N SER A 68 18.10 10.10 14.02
CA SER A 68 19.01 11.24 14.13
C SER A 68 18.66 12.32 13.11
N GLY A 69 18.73 13.59 13.51
CA GLY A 69 18.51 14.72 12.59
C GLY A 69 17.14 14.70 11.90
N GLY A 70 16.13 14.15 12.58
CA GLY A 70 14.79 13.94 12.03
C GLY A 70 14.67 12.82 11.00
N SER A 71 15.73 12.03 10.75
CA SER A 71 15.70 10.85 9.88
C SER A 71 15.78 9.57 10.70
N ALA A 72 15.23 8.47 10.19
CA ALA A 72 15.25 7.15 10.80
C ALA A 72 15.92 6.15 9.88
N ARG A 73 16.81 5.32 10.43
CA ARG A 73 17.38 4.15 9.75
C ARG A 73 16.64 2.90 10.19
N VAL A 74 16.14 2.15 9.22
CA VAL A 74 15.42 0.89 9.43
C VAL A 74 16.25 -0.24 8.83
N ARG A 75 16.60 -1.21 9.66
CA ARG A 75 17.24 -2.46 9.22
C ARG A 75 16.18 -3.45 8.84
N PHE A 76 16.33 -4.06 7.67
CA PHE A 76 15.52 -5.16 7.19
C PHE A 76 16.31 -6.46 7.18
N GLY A 77 15.64 -7.55 7.54
CA GLY A 77 16.15 -8.91 7.44
C GLY A 77 15.11 -9.79 6.76
N LEU A 78 15.40 -10.23 5.53
CA LEU A 78 14.57 -11.18 4.79
C LEU A 78 15.14 -12.59 4.99
N THR A 79 14.29 -13.52 5.41
CA THR A 79 14.63 -14.95 5.50
C THR A 79 13.69 -15.76 4.61
N ASP A 80 14.26 -16.58 3.73
CA ASP A 80 13.53 -17.48 2.84
C ASP A 80 14.30 -18.80 2.61
N ASN A 81 13.83 -19.64 1.67
CA ASN A 81 14.46 -20.93 1.36
C ASN A 81 15.88 -20.79 0.76
N SER A 82 16.27 -19.62 0.28
CA SER A 82 17.60 -19.33 -0.27
C SER A 82 18.59 -18.80 0.78
N GLY A 83 18.10 -18.42 1.97
CA GLY A 83 18.92 -17.97 3.09
C GLY A 83 18.43 -16.66 3.69
N ARG A 84 19.38 -15.86 4.19
CA ARG A 84 19.11 -14.57 4.84
C ARG A 84 19.77 -13.43 4.06
N ALA A 85 19.02 -12.37 3.82
CA ALA A 85 19.50 -11.11 3.26
C ALA A 85 19.20 -9.96 4.25
N GLU A 86 20.09 -8.98 4.31
CA GLU A 86 19.93 -7.80 5.15
C GLU A 86 20.28 -6.53 4.40
N TRP A 87 19.57 -5.45 4.69
CA TRP A 87 19.85 -4.11 4.19
C TRP A 87 19.29 -3.05 5.14
N ASP A 88 19.77 -1.82 5.01
CA ASP A 88 19.28 -0.68 5.76
C ASP A 88 18.62 0.32 4.78
N ASP A 89 17.42 0.79 5.11
CA ASP A 89 16.79 1.95 4.47
C ASP A 89 16.85 3.16 5.40
N GLU A 90 16.82 4.36 4.83
CA GLU A 90 16.77 5.62 5.56
C GLU A 90 15.56 6.46 5.12
N PHE A 91 14.73 6.85 6.08
CA PHE A 91 13.55 7.69 5.88
C PHE A 91 13.77 9.06 6.50
N ASP A 92 13.34 10.12 5.81
CA ASP A 92 13.31 11.46 6.38
C ASP A 92 12.12 11.65 7.35
N GLY A 93 12.09 12.79 8.06
CA GLY A 93 11.06 13.08 9.06
C GLY A 93 9.64 13.28 8.50
N SER A 94 9.50 13.34 7.18
CA SER A 94 8.22 13.36 6.48
C SER A 94 7.80 11.97 5.96
N GLY A 95 8.59 10.93 6.23
CA GLY A 95 8.33 9.56 5.79
C GLY A 95 8.78 9.25 4.36
N ARG A 96 9.60 10.10 3.72
CA ARG A 96 10.13 9.84 2.38
C ARG A 96 11.43 9.03 2.44
N LEU A 97 11.61 8.12 1.49
CA LEU A 97 12.77 7.24 1.41
C LEU A 97 13.98 8.01 0.85
N ARG A 98 14.98 8.28 1.68
CA ARG A 98 16.24 8.93 1.28
C ARG A 98 17.23 7.95 0.68
N VAL A 99 17.35 6.77 1.28
CA VAL A 99 18.22 5.68 0.83
C VAL A 99 17.43 4.39 0.98
N GLY A 100 17.40 3.55 -0.05
CA GLY A 100 16.77 2.24 0.05
C GLY A 100 16.62 1.56 -1.30
N SER A 101 15.88 0.45 -1.31
CA SER A 101 15.52 -0.28 -2.53
C SER A 101 14.05 -0.09 -2.85
N LEU A 102 13.71 0.18 -4.11
CA LEU A 102 12.33 0.19 -4.56
C LEU A 102 11.87 -1.19 -4.99
N TRP A 103 12.73 -2.12 -5.38
CA TRP A 103 12.34 -3.47 -5.79
C TRP A 103 13.33 -4.57 -5.39
N ARG A 104 14.22 -5.00 -6.29
CA ARG A 104 15.19 -6.09 -6.09
C ARG A 104 16.64 -5.60 -6.22
N GLU A 105 16.82 -4.31 -6.43
CA GLU A 105 18.11 -3.66 -6.55
C GLU A 105 18.75 -3.42 -5.17
N PRO A 106 20.08 -3.28 -5.09
CA PRO A 106 20.75 -2.82 -3.89
C PRO A 106 20.27 -1.43 -3.45
N PRO A 107 20.27 -1.12 -2.14
CA PRO A 107 19.92 0.22 -1.66
C PRO A 107 20.74 1.32 -2.31
N ARG A 108 20.07 2.42 -2.68
CA ARG A 108 20.70 3.60 -3.28
C ARG A 108 20.06 4.89 -2.76
N PRO A 109 20.78 6.03 -2.82
CA PRO A 109 20.19 7.31 -2.47
C PRO A 109 19.18 7.77 -3.53
N PHE A 110 18.12 8.43 -3.09
CA PHE A 110 17.14 9.13 -3.91
C PHE A 110 17.27 10.64 -3.72
N ASN A 111 17.39 11.37 -4.82
CA ASN A 111 17.40 12.83 -4.81
C ASN A 111 16.47 13.38 -5.91
N PRO A 112 15.31 13.94 -5.57
CA PRO A 112 14.77 14.10 -4.22
C PRO A 112 14.43 12.75 -3.54
N PRO A 113 14.29 12.70 -2.19
CA PRO A 113 13.81 11.49 -1.49
C PRO A 113 12.49 10.97 -2.07
N ALA A 114 12.34 9.66 -2.19
CA ALA A 114 11.19 9.03 -2.82
C ALA A 114 9.95 9.11 -1.90
N GLN A 115 8.88 9.73 -2.42
CA GLN A 115 7.61 9.91 -1.75
C GLN A 115 6.71 8.69 -1.99
N LEU A 116 7.02 7.61 -1.27
CA LEU A 116 6.30 6.34 -1.32
C LEU A 116 4.90 6.43 -0.70
N LEU A 117 4.73 7.26 0.33
CA LEU A 117 3.46 7.66 0.92
C LEU A 117 3.51 9.18 1.12
N ALA A 118 2.46 9.90 0.71
CA ALA A 118 2.43 11.36 0.79
C ALA A 118 1.64 11.83 2.03
N PHE A 119 2.25 11.75 3.20
CA PHE A 119 1.65 12.21 4.45
C PHE A 119 1.33 13.73 4.43
N PRO A 120 0.29 14.18 5.16
CA PRO A 120 -0.74 13.36 5.80
C PRO A 120 -1.57 12.58 4.76
N LEU A 121 -2.03 11.37 5.10
CA LEU A 121 -2.87 10.55 4.24
C LEU A 121 -4.33 10.98 4.41
N ASP A 122 -4.73 11.98 3.62
CA ASP A 122 -6.10 12.47 3.54
C ASP A 122 -6.91 11.67 2.52
N ASP A 123 -8.20 11.44 2.76
CA ASP A 123 -9.05 10.75 1.80
C ASP A 123 -9.10 11.47 0.45
N GLY A 124 -9.06 10.70 -0.64
CA GLY A 124 -9.01 11.21 -2.01
C GLY A 124 -7.68 11.88 -2.40
N LYS A 125 -6.71 12.04 -1.49
CA LYS A 125 -5.41 12.65 -1.81
C LYS A 125 -4.70 11.87 -2.90
N THR A 126 -4.13 12.59 -3.86
CA THR A 126 -3.27 12.02 -4.90
C THR A 126 -1.92 12.72 -4.92
N TRP A 127 -0.89 12.02 -5.38
CA TRP A 127 0.43 12.61 -5.61
C TRP A 127 1.13 11.97 -6.79
N ARG A 128 2.09 12.71 -7.35
CA ARG A 128 2.99 12.26 -8.42
C ARG A 128 4.40 12.73 -8.12
N GLN A 129 5.40 11.92 -8.43
CA GLN A 129 6.80 12.28 -8.36
C GLN A 129 7.55 11.68 -9.54
N SER A 130 8.47 12.46 -10.10
CA SER A 130 9.53 11.98 -10.99
C SER A 130 10.85 12.15 -10.27
N ILE A 131 11.70 11.12 -10.28
CA ILE A 131 13.05 11.16 -9.75
C ILE A 131 13.97 10.88 -10.92
N ASP A 132 14.78 11.86 -11.30
CA ASP A 132 15.77 11.67 -12.35
C ASP A 132 16.87 10.73 -11.85
N THR A 133 17.19 9.72 -12.66
CA THR A 133 18.25 8.76 -12.39
C THR A 133 19.22 8.68 -13.57
N MET A 134 20.31 7.97 -13.35
CA MET A 134 21.31 7.68 -14.37
C MET A 134 21.54 6.19 -14.41
N ARG A 135 21.53 5.61 -15.60
CA ARG A 135 21.92 4.22 -15.78
C ARG A 135 23.41 4.05 -15.55
N VAL A 136 23.77 3.02 -14.79
CA VAL A 136 25.16 2.77 -14.42
C VAL A 136 26.00 2.40 -15.63
N ASP A 137 25.45 1.60 -16.54
CA ASP A 137 26.14 1.02 -17.70
C ASP A 137 26.33 2.01 -18.86
N THR A 138 25.30 2.79 -19.16
CA THR A 138 25.23 3.66 -20.35
C THR A 138 25.41 5.14 -20.03
N GLN A 139 25.34 5.52 -18.74
CA GLN A 139 25.34 6.92 -18.29
C GLN A 139 24.22 7.75 -18.95
N LEU A 140 23.17 7.09 -19.45
CA LEU A 140 21.99 7.74 -19.99
C LEU A 140 21.04 8.12 -18.87
N LYS A 141 20.34 9.23 -19.07
CA LYS A 141 19.27 9.67 -18.17
C LYS A 141 18.13 8.66 -18.20
N ASP A 142 17.60 8.38 -17.02
CA ASP A 142 16.37 7.62 -16.84
C ASP A 142 15.55 8.26 -15.71
N GLN A 143 14.38 7.70 -15.40
CA GLN A 143 13.49 8.25 -14.38
C GLN A 143 12.73 7.14 -13.65
N ILE A 144 12.54 7.35 -12.35
CA ILE A 144 11.55 6.63 -11.56
C ILE A 144 10.29 7.49 -11.51
N LEU A 145 9.14 6.90 -11.80
CA LEU A 145 7.84 7.58 -11.76
C LEU A 145 6.98 6.97 -10.66
N ILE A 146 6.49 7.79 -9.74
CA ILE A 146 5.63 7.38 -8.63
C ILE A 146 4.30 8.11 -8.75
N TYR A 147 3.21 7.36 -8.65
CA TYR A 147 1.85 7.88 -8.48
C TYR A 147 1.21 7.21 -7.28
N GLY A 148 0.48 7.95 -6.46
CA GLY A 148 -0.32 7.38 -5.38
C GLY A 148 -1.67 8.06 -5.21
N LYS A 149 -2.61 7.31 -4.64
CA LYS A 149 -3.96 7.75 -4.27
C LYS A 149 -4.36 7.13 -2.93
N VAL A 150 -4.89 7.94 -2.02
CA VAL A 150 -5.63 7.48 -0.85
C VAL A 150 -7.08 7.17 -1.27
N ASP A 151 -7.56 5.97 -0.94
CA ASP A 151 -8.88 5.46 -1.32
C ASP A 151 -9.67 5.05 -0.05
N GLY A 152 -9.75 5.99 0.88
CA GLY A 152 -10.50 5.86 2.11
C GLY A 152 -9.96 4.87 3.13
N ARG A 153 -10.83 4.52 4.08
CA ARG A 153 -10.59 3.57 5.16
C ARG A 153 -11.11 2.19 4.77
N LYS A 154 -10.34 1.14 5.05
CA LYS A 154 -10.72 -0.26 4.79
C LYS A 154 -10.34 -1.12 5.98
N ALA A 155 -11.37 -1.65 6.66
CA ALA A 155 -11.19 -2.64 7.71
C ALA A 155 -10.43 -3.84 7.15
N THR A 156 -9.37 -4.26 7.86
CA THR A 156 -8.43 -5.30 7.40
C THR A 156 -8.02 -6.17 8.56
N SER A 157 -8.12 -7.48 8.38
CA SER A 157 -7.64 -8.47 9.35
C SER A 157 -6.41 -9.17 8.80
N VAL A 158 -5.37 -9.25 9.62
CA VAL A 158 -4.09 -9.93 9.37
C VAL A 158 -3.71 -10.72 10.62
N PRO A 159 -2.66 -11.55 10.60
CA PRO A 159 -2.27 -12.33 11.78
C PRO A 159 -2.00 -11.49 13.04
N ALA A 160 -1.51 -10.26 12.90
CA ALA A 160 -1.30 -9.34 14.03
C ALA A 160 -2.59 -8.77 14.66
N GLY A 161 -3.76 -8.93 14.02
CA GLY A 161 -5.04 -8.39 14.51
C GLY A 161 -5.92 -7.79 13.41
N SER A 162 -6.92 -7.02 13.84
CA SER A 162 -7.82 -6.30 12.94
C SER A 162 -7.63 -4.79 13.10
N PHE A 163 -7.59 -4.09 11.97
CA PHE A 163 -7.22 -2.68 11.88
C PHE A 163 -8.22 -1.93 11.00
N ASP A 164 -8.51 -0.67 11.37
CA ASP A 164 -9.16 0.28 10.48
C ASP A 164 -8.08 1.04 9.69
N ALA A 165 -7.63 0.45 8.58
CA ALA A 165 -6.47 0.93 7.85
C ALA A 165 -6.84 1.96 6.78
N VAL A 166 -5.96 2.92 6.52
CA VAL A 166 -6.02 3.76 5.32
C VAL A 166 -5.58 2.94 4.13
N TYR A 167 -6.43 2.84 3.11
CA TYR A 167 -6.07 2.19 1.86
C TYR A 167 -5.39 3.17 0.91
N VAL A 168 -4.24 2.79 0.39
CA VAL A 168 -3.49 3.52 -0.61
C VAL A 168 -3.26 2.63 -1.82
N TYR A 169 -3.55 3.14 -3.01
CA TYR A 169 -3.11 2.55 -4.26
C TYR A 169 -1.91 3.32 -4.80
N ARG A 170 -0.84 2.63 -5.17
CA ARG A 170 0.39 3.22 -5.70
C ARG A 170 0.84 2.51 -6.97
N ILE A 171 1.37 3.29 -7.91
CA ILE A 171 2.08 2.80 -9.09
C ILE A 171 3.51 3.32 -9.03
N VAL A 172 4.48 2.44 -9.25
CA VAL A 172 5.89 2.78 -9.38
C VAL A 172 6.38 2.25 -10.73
N GLN A 173 6.89 3.12 -11.59
CA GLN A 173 7.64 2.72 -12.78
C GLN A 173 9.12 2.88 -12.47
N LEU A 174 9.87 1.78 -12.59
CA LEU A 174 11.30 1.74 -12.28
C LEU A 174 12.13 2.26 -13.46
N ASP A 175 13.38 2.59 -13.18
CA ASP A 175 14.39 3.06 -14.12
C ASP A 175 15.22 1.90 -14.71
N ASP A 176 14.55 0.80 -15.02
CA ASP A 176 15.17 -0.46 -15.44
C ASP A 176 14.78 -0.88 -16.88
N GLU A 177 14.32 0.06 -17.70
CA GLU A 177 13.96 -0.20 -19.08
C GLU A 177 15.16 -0.73 -19.88
N GLU A 178 14.94 -1.59 -20.87
CA GLU A 178 16.02 -2.09 -21.72
C GLU A 178 15.68 -1.87 -23.19
N PHE A 179 16.63 -2.09 -24.09
CA PHE A 179 16.33 -1.99 -25.52
C PHE A 179 15.24 -3.00 -25.96
N TRP A 180 15.13 -4.14 -25.24
CA TRP A 180 14.20 -5.24 -25.52
C TRP A 180 13.00 -5.31 -24.58
N ARG A 181 12.86 -4.42 -23.57
CA ARG A 181 11.68 -4.37 -22.69
C ARG A 181 11.36 -2.98 -22.17
N THR A 182 10.10 -2.74 -21.82
CA THR A 182 9.67 -1.54 -21.10
C THR A 182 10.22 -1.53 -19.67
N ARG A 183 10.05 -0.38 -19.00
CA ARG A 183 10.21 -0.26 -17.54
C ARG A 183 9.33 -1.30 -16.83
N THR A 184 9.82 -1.81 -15.71
CA THR A 184 8.98 -2.53 -14.76
C THR A 184 7.97 -1.56 -14.17
N THR A 185 6.70 -1.87 -14.31
CA THR A 185 5.60 -1.18 -13.64
C THR A 185 5.14 -2.04 -12.47
N ARG A 186 5.29 -1.53 -11.25
CA ARG A 186 4.75 -2.14 -10.04
C ARG A 186 3.51 -1.41 -9.55
N ARG A 187 2.51 -2.17 -9.15
CA ARG A 187 1.24 -1.73 -8.56
C ARG A 187 1.16 -2.25 -7.14
N ASP A 188 0.99 -1.34 -6.20
CA ASP A 188 0.89 -1.64 -4.79
C ASP A 188 -0.51 -1.26 -4.28
N ALA A 189 -1.16 -2.16 -3.56
CA ALA A 189 -2.30 -1.87 -2.69
C ALA A 189 -1.82 -1.97 -1.25
N ILE A 190 -1.92 -0.89 -0.49
CA ILE A 190 -1.31 -0.72 0.82
C ILE A 190 -2.40 -0.41 1.83
N TRP A 191 -2.46 -1.17 2.91
CA TRP A 191 -3.32 -0.91 4.06
C TRP A 191 -2.44 -0.39 5.19
N TYR A 192 -2.43 0.93 5.39
CA TYR A 192 -1.61 1.60 6.39
C TYR A 192 -2.39 1.82 7.69
N ALA A 193 -1.82 1.45 8.83
CA ALA A 193 -2.43 1.69 10.14
C ALA A 193 -1.50 2.52 11.05
N PRO A 194 -1.92 3.73 11.49
CA PRO A 194 -1.06 4.60 12.30
C PRO A 194 -0.65 4.00 13.66
N GLU A 195 -1.50 3.16 14.26
CA GLU A 195 -1.25 2.48 15.53
C GLU A 195 -0.06 1.52 15.49
N VAL A 196 0.33 1.03 14.31
CA VAL A 196 1.56 0.25 14.08
C VAL A 196 2.59 1.02 13.28
N LYS A 197 2.37 2.31 13.00
CA LYS A 197 3.27 3.21 12.28
C LYS A 197 3.66 2.73 10.88
N GLY A 198 2.90 1.83 10.27
CA GLY A 198 3.30 1.13 9.05
C GLY A 198 2.14 0.42 8.33
N PRO A 199 2.42 -0.19 7.17
CA PRO A 199 1.49 -1.09 6.50
C PRO A 199 1.17 -2.30 7.37
N VAL A 200 -0.11 -2.64 7.54
CA VAL A 200 -0.54 -3.93 8.12
C VAL A 200 -0.67 -4.99 7.05
N ARG A 201 -0.92 -4.57 5.80
CA ARG A 201 -0.98 -5.43 4.62
C ARG A 201 -0.49 -4.66 3.40
N GLU A 202 0.21 -5.34 2.51
CA GLU A 202 0.47 -4.87 1.15
C GLU A 202 0.21 -5.99 0.14
N ALA A 203 -0.32 -5.64 -1.03
CA ALA A 203 -0.33 -6.51 -2.19
C ALA A 203 0.46 -5.83 -3.31
N ARG A 204 1.45 -6.50 -3.88
CA ARG A 204 2.29 -5.97 -4.95
C ARG A 204 2.20 -6.86 -6.18
N ALA A 205 2.06 -6.23 -7.34
CA ALA A 205 2.15 -6.89 -8.63
C ALA A 205 3.09 -6.08 -9.52
N ALA A 206 4.06 -6.74 -10.17
CA ALA A 206 5.00 -6.08 -11.07
C ALA A 206 5.07 -6.79 -12.42
N GLU A 207 5.19 -6.01 -13.49
CA GLU A 207 5.28 -6.52 -14.85
C GLU A 207 6.13 -5.62 -15.75
N TYR A 208 6.67 -6.18 -16.84
CA TYR A 208 7.19 -5.41 -17.97
C TYR A 208 6.65 -6.03 -19.27
N THR A 209 6.77 -5.29 -20.38
CA THR A 209 6.43 -5.80 -21.72
C THR A 209 7.66 -5.83 -22.60
N GLU A 210 7.88 -6.91 -23.34
CA GLU A 210 8.98 -6.99 -24.31
C GLU A 210 8.74 -6.05 -25.50
N LYS A 211 9.81 -5.44 -26.00
CA LYS A 211 9.82 -4.53 -27.14
C LYS A 211 10.17 -5.32 -28.40
N GLY A 212 9.25 -5.35 -29.36
CA GLY A 212 9.42 -5.97 -30.66
C GLY A 212 8.12 -5.87 -31.44
N GLY A 213 8.16 -5.34 -32.66
CA GLY A 213 6.97 -5.15 -33.48
C GLY A 213 6.44 -6.48 -34.01
N GLY A 214 5.23 -6.86 -33.60
CA GLY A 214 4.52 -8.05 -34.05
C GLY A 214 3.33 -8.39 -33.15
N PRO A 215 2.50 -9.38 -33.53
CA PRO A 215 1.38 -9.84 -32.70
C PRO A 215 1.81 -10.49 -31.37
N ASP A 216 3.12 -10.72 -31.16
CA ASP A 216 3.68 -11.48 -30.05
C ASP A 216 4.28 -10.63 -28.91
N MET A 217 3.88 -9.36 -28.76
CA MET A 217 4.27 -8.57 -27.59
C MET A 217 3.82 -9.28 -26.32
N THR A 218 4.79 -9.71 -25.50
CA THR A 218 4.53 -10.52 -24.31
C THR A 218 4.72 -9.66 -23.05
N THR A 219 3.70 -9.63 -22.20
CA THR A 219 3.79 -9.06 -20.85
C THR A 219 4.27 -10.13 -19.87
N ILE A 220 5.34 -9.83 -19.15
CA ILE A 220 5.99 -10.73 -18.20
C ILE A 220 5.73 -10.22 -16.78
N SER A 221 5.04 -11.02 -15.97
CA SER A 221 4.89 -10.76 -14.54
C SER A 221 6.17 -11.13 -13.79
N THR A 222 6.68 -10.22 -12.97
CA THR A 222 7.95 -10.38 -12.21
C THR A 222 7.74 -10.36 -10.69
N GLU A 223 6.57 -9.90 -10.23
CA GLU A 223 6.15 -9.96 -8.83
C GLU A 223 4.63 -10.20 -8.71
N SER A 224 4.23 -11.03 -7.76
CA SER A 224 2.86 -11.11 -7.24
C SER A 224 2.94 -11.52 -5.77
N THR A 225 3.07 -10.55 -4.88
CA THR A 225 3.30 -10.80 -3.44
C THR A 225 2.17 -10.24 -2.58
N ILE A 226 1.85 -10.94 -1.50
CA ILE A 226 1.07 -10.41 -0.38
C ILE A 226 2.00 -10.33 0.83
N ILE A 227 2.04 -9.20 1.50
CA ILE A 227 2.83 -8.93 2.70
C ILE A 227 1.83 -8.67 3.82
N GLU A 228 1.89 -9.42 4.92
CA GLU A 228 0.99 -9.27 6.05
C GLU A 228 1.76 -9.12 7.36
N LEU A 229 1.30 -8.20 8.19
CA LEU A 229 1.88 -7.98 9.51
C LEU A 229 1.58 -9.18 10.42
N MET A 230 2.65 -9.77 10.94
CA MET A 230 2.62 -10.84 11.93
C MET A 230 2.68 -10.28 13.35
N SER A 231 3.52 -9.27 13.57
CA SER A 231 3.63 -8.59 14.86
C SER A 231 4.23 -7.19 14.72
N PHE A 232 3.84 -6.30 15.62
CA PHE A 232 4.48 -5.00 15.82
C PHE A 232 4.84 -4.83 17.30
N ARG A 233 6.05 -4.37 17.57
CA ARG A 233 6.53 -4.00 18.90
C ARG A 233 7.03 -2.57 18.87
N PRO A 234 6.45 -1.63 19.64
CA PRO A 234 6.97 -0.28 19.73
C PRO A 234 8.30 -0.25 20.49
N GLY A 235 9.21 0.60 20.03
CA GLY A 235 10.49 0.91 20.67
C GLY A 235 10.38 2.05 21.69
N GLY A 236 11.55 2.58 22.09
CA GLY A 236 11.64 3.75 22.97
C GLY A 236 11.35 3.49 24.45
N LYS A 237 11.72 2.31 24.96
CA LYS A 237 11.86 2.08 26.41
C LYS A 237 13.18 2.63 26.93
#